data_AF-A0A8J3F9D9-F1
#
_entry.id   AF-A0A8J3F9D9-F1
#
_cell.length_a   1.000
_cell.length_b   1.000
_cell.length_c   1.000
_cell.angle_alpha   90.00
_cell.angle_beta   90.00
_cell.angle_gamma   90.00
#
_symmetry.space_group_name_H-M   'P 1'
#
loop_
_entity.id
_entity.type
_entity.pdbx_description
1 polymer ?
#
loop_
_entity_poly.entity_id
_entity_poly.type
_entity_poly.pdbx_seq_one_letter_code
_entity_poly.pdbx_strand_id
1 'polypeptide(L)'
;MIEDAPAPPPGHIVMLVDNAVEGDSRVQKTARTTAAAGWRVTLLGVSPDGPKRWSCGDARVSLLRIPRARLLRERAYRRGWRTPLAHPSPMAARRATDGAALRAADREFTAAVAGHPPPPAGWLRARWAGLRRRQTAAKNAADQRITLLDRLRYRLARRCRGDRAWRTLEPYLWRYETALGRTIDTLAPDIIHANDTRMLGVAVRAARRARLAGREVRVVWDAHEYLPGMAGAGLADRWLPAHLAYQREYVRHADAVVTVAEPIADLLERDLALPERPLVLQNVPALDHPVTDADRERYGDLRRTCGLPADTPLLVYSGSPAPQRGLDTFVEALPLLPGVHLALVIGKPAAPYPRELVARAAALGVGDRLHLTPYVPHWYLVEYVRTASVGLIGNVHWPNHELSLNTKFFEYSHAHLPLVTSDVRTIATMVARTGQGEVFAAEDTEDFARAVRTVLADPDRYRRALAAPGLLDRWTWAEEVRGLHALYTRLGGPAAPAAGSAVRAPAQPGAPAAPAALAGTDPSPTR
;
A
#
# COMPACT_ATOMS: atom_id res chain seq x y z
N MET A 1 -41.28 -32.82 -7.05
CA MET A 1 -40.75 -31.44 -7.06
C MET A 1 -40.16 -31.20 -5.68
N ILE A 2 -38.83 -31.27 -5.58
CA ILE A 2 -38.12 -30.92 -4.35
C ILE A 2 -37.84 -29.44 -4.49
N GLU A 3 -38.54 -28.61 -3.73
CA GLU A 3 -38.21 -27.18 -3.60
C GLU A 3 -36.80 -27.09 -3.03
N ASP A 4 -35.87 -26.55 -3.82
CA ASP A 4 -34.53 -26.18 -3.35
C ASP A 4 -34.71 -25.19 -2.20
N ALA A 5 -34.39 -25.63 -0.98
CA ALA A 5 -34.30 -24.75 0.17
C ALA A 5 -33.33 -23.61 -0.16
N PRO A 6 -33.65 -22.34 0.15
CA PRO A 6 -32.77 -21.22 -0.15
C PRO A 6 -31.42 -21.44 0.53
N ALA A 7 -30.34 -21.34 -0.26
CA ALA A 7 -28.98 -21.47 0.25
C ALA A 7 -28.80 -20.54 1.47
N PRO A 8 -28.15 -21.01 2.55
CA PRO A 8 -27.93 -20.19 3.73
C PRO A 8 -27.22 -18.89 3.33
N PRO A 9 -27.53 -17.76 4.00
CA PRO A 9 -26.92 -16.49 3.66
C PRO A 9 -25.40 -16.61 3.78
N PRO A 10 -24.65 -16.02 2.84
CA PRO A 10 -23.21 -16.10 2.86
C PRO A 10 -22.66 -15.49 4.16
N GLY A 11 -21.68 -16.16 4.76
CA GLY A 11 -20.97 -15.64 5.92
C GLY A 11 -20.43 -14.24 5.63
N HIS A 12 -20.34 -13.40 6.66
CA HIS A 12 -19.92 -12.01 6.56
C HIS A 12 -18.55 -11.77 7.17
N ILE A 13 -17.62 -11.34 6.33
CA ILE A 13 -16.27 -10.94 6.73
C ILE A 13 -16.14 -9.42 6.67
N VAL A 14 -15.77 -8.81 7.79
CA VAL A 14 -15.39 -7.40 7.84
C VAL A 14 -13.88 -7.29 7.92
N MET A 15 -13.28 -6.72 6.89
CA MET A 15 -11.83 -6.48 6.82
C MET A 15 -11.55 -5.04 7.27
N LEU A 16 -10.76 -4.89 8.33
CA LEU A 16 -10.38 -3.60 8.88
C LEU A 16 -9.01 -3.21 8.34
N VAL A 17 -8.87 -1.97 7.87
CA VAL A 17 -7.57 -1.36 7.52
C VAL A 17 -7.47 0.04 8.09
N ASP A 18 -6.24 0.48 8.31
CA ASP A 18 -5.92 1.78 8.87
C ASP A 18 -5.57 2.85 7.81
N ASN A 19 -5.75 2.51 6.54
CA ASN A 19 -5.45 3.31 5.36
C ASN A 19 -6.70 3.56 4.49
N ALA A 20 -6.51 4.21 3.34
CA ALA A 20 -7.59 4.56 2.41
C ALA A 20 -7.95 3.44 1.43
N VAL A 21 -7.41 2.23 1.58
CA VAL A 21 -7.58 1.03 0.74
C VAL A 21 -6.95 1.17 -0.65
N GLU A 22 -7.07 2.33 -1.27
CA GLU A 22 -6.46 2.64 -2.56
C GLU A 22 -4.93 2.52 -2.47
N GLY A 23 -4.35 1.71 -3.36
CA GLY A 23 -2.92 1.38 -3.39
C GLY A 23 -2.50 0.22 -2.49
N ASP A 24 -3.41 -0.35 -1.67
CA ASP A 24 -3.14 -1.53 -0.85
C ASP A 24 -3.54 -2.80 -1.61
N SER A 25 -2.59 -3.33 -2.39
CA SER A 25 -2.85 -4.46 -3.28
C SER A 25 -3.24 -5.73 -2.52
N ARG A 26 -2.62 -6.01 -1.38
CA ARG A 26 -2.92 -7.22 -0.59
C ARG A 26 -4.37 -7.20 -0.11
N VAL A 27 -4.79 -6.10 0.51
CA VAL A 27 -6.15 -6.01 1.07
C VAL A 27 -7.20 -6.03 -0.05
N GLN A 28 -6.95 -5.34 -1.16
CA GLN A 28 -7.85 -5.35 -2.31
C GLN A 28 -8.01 -6.76 -2.89
N LYS A 29 -6.90 -7.47 -3.10
CA LYS A 29 -6.95 -8.85 -3.63
C LYS A 29 -7.63 -9.79 -2.65
N THR A 30 -7.29 -9.74 -1.36
CA THR A 30 -7.94 -10.54 -0.31
C THR A 30 -9.44 -10.30 -0.29
N ALA A 31 -9.89 -9.05 -0.31
CA ALA A 31 -11.32 -8.74 -0.31
C ALA A 31 -12.04 -9.27 -1.55
N ARG A 32 -11.45 -9.04 -2.74
CA ARG A 32 -12.02 -9.47 -4.02
C ARG A 32 -12.15 -11.00 -4.10
N THR A 33 -11.08 -11.74 -3.82
CA THR A 33 -11.10 -13.20 -3.95
C THR A 33 -11.95 -13.87 -2.88
N THR A 34 -11.98 -13.30 -1.67
CA THR A 34 -12.86 -13.78 -0.60
C THR A 34 -14.33 -13.57 -0.98
N ALA A 35 -14.68 -12.43 -1.59
CA ALA A 35 -16.03 -12.18 -2.07
C ALA A 35 -16.40 -13.12 -3.23
N ALA A 36 -15.49 -13.34 -4.18
CA ALA A 36 -15.67 -14.29 -5.28
C ALA A 36 -15.82 -15.75 -4.79
N ALA A 37 -15.27 -16.09 -3.63
CA ALA A 37 -15.47 -17.38 -2.97
C ALA A 37 -16.84 -17.53 -2.27
N GLY A 38 -17.75 -16.56 -2.46
CA GLY A 38 -19.12 -16.61 -1.95
C GLY A 38 -19.32 -15.95 -0.60
N TRP A 39 -18.33 -15.26 -0.03
CA TRP A 39 -18.50 -14.51 1.21
C TRP A 39 -19.09 -13.13 0.97
N ARG A 40 -19.93 -12.66 1.88
CA ARG A 40 -20.21 -11.22 1.97
C ARG A 40 -18.97 -10.55 2.56
N VAL A 41 -18.36 -9.61 1.84
CA VAL A 41 -17.16 -8.89 2.31
C VAL A 41 -17.43 -7.40 2.41
N THR A 42 -17.12 -6.83 3.58
CA THR A 42 -17.08 -5.38 3.77
C THR A 42 -15.69 -4.95 4.22
N LEU A 43 -15.04 -4.10 3.42
CA LEU A 43 -13.73 -3.53 3.72
C LEU A 43 -13.91 -2.14 4.33
N LEU A 44 -13.57 -2.00 5.61
CA LEU A 44 -13.63 -0.75 6.36
C LEU A 44 -12.25 -0.12 6.46
N GLY A 45 -12.08 0.99 5.75
CA GLY A 45 -10.88 1.81 5.82
C GLY A 45 -11.14 3.17 6.43
N VAL A 46 -10.13 4.03 6.38
CA VAL A 46 -10.17 5.36 6.96
C VAL A 46 -9.71 6.42 5.98
N SER A 47 -10.36 7.58 6.01
CA SER A 47 -9.98 8.71 5.16
C SER A 47 -9.99 10.03 5.94
N PRO A 48 -8.97 10.89 5.74
CA PRO A 48 -8.99 12.24 6.27
C PRO A 48 -9.99 13.16 5.53
N ASP A 49 -10.34 12.83 4.29
CA ASP A 49 -11.11 13.68 3.37
C ASP A 49 -12.61 13.50 3.51
N GLY A 50 -13.05 12.51 4.28
CA GLY A 50 -14.46 12.21 4.54
C GLY A 50 -14.83 10.77 4.16
N PRO A 51 -16.09 10.38 4.38
CA PRO A 51 -16.55 9.05 4.03
C PRO A 51 -16.59 8.86 2.51
N LYS A 52 -16.19 7.68 2.03
CA LYS A 52 -16.27 7.28 0.62
C LYS A 52 -16.72 5.82 0.53
N ARG A 53 -17.46 5.46 -0.51
CA ARG A 53 -17.90 4.08 -0.74
C ARG A 53 -17.76 3.73 -2.21
N TRP A 54 -17.30 2.50 -2.47
CA TRP A 54 -17.22 1.92 -3.81
C TRP A 54 -17.13 0.40 -3.69
N SER A 55 -17.11 -0.31 -4.82
CA SER A 55 -16.96 -1.77 -4.85
C SER A 55 -15.57 -2.17 -5.35
N CYS A 56 -15.01 -3.23 -4.77
CA CYS A 56 -13.77 -3.87 -5.21
C CYS A 56 -14.11 -5.31 -5.61
N GLY A 57 -14.47 -5.51 -6.88
CA GLY A 57 -15.24 -6.70 -7.28
C GLY A 57 -16.58 -6.72 -6.53
N ASP A 58 -16.94 -7.88 -5.98
CA ASP A 58 -18.16 -8.05 -5.17
C ASP A 58 -18.02 -7.59 -3.71
N ALA A 59 -16.80 -7.21 -3.28
CA ALA A 59 -16.57 -6.67 -1.95
C ALA A 59 -16.99 -5.20 -1.87
N ARG A 60 -17.66 -4.81 -0.78
CA ARG A 60 -18.04 -3.42 -0.52
C ARG A 60 -16.95 -2.70 0.24
N VAL A 61 -16.50 -1.54 -0.24
CA VAL A 61 -15.54 -0.70 0.46
C VAL A 61 -16.26 0.50 1.08
N SER A 62 -15.96 0.79 2.34
CA SER A 62 -16.46 1.97 3.05
C SER A 62 -15.35 2.62 3.86
N LEU A 63 -14.90 3.79 3.42
CA LEU A 63 -14.01 4.64 4.21
C LEU A 63 -14.81 5.44 5.21
N LEU A 64 -14.33 5.46 6.45
CA LEU A 64 -14.90 6.26 7.52
C LEU A 64 -13.95 7.39 7.89
N ARG A 65 -14.54 8.51 8.27
CA ARG A 65 -13.75 9.64 8.76
C ARG A 65 -13.25 9.30 10.16
N ILE A 66 -11.93 9.33 10.37
CA ILE A 66 -11.40 9.30 11.75
C ILE A 66 -11.68 10.66 12.38
N PRO A 67 -12.44 10.73 13.49
CA PRO A 67 -12.69 11.98 14.19
C PRO A 67 -11.37 12.66 14.53
N ARG A 68 -11.23 13.96 14.23
CA ARG A 68 -10.09 14.76 14.70
C ARG A 68 -10.24 14.95 16.21
N ALA A 69 -9.73 14.02 17.00
CA ALA A 69 -9.87 14.11 18.44
C ALA A 69 -9.01 15.24 19.03
N ARG A 70 -9.63 15.99 19.94
CA ARG A 70 -9.08 17.04 20.81
C ARG A 70 -7.89 16.58 21.68
N LEU A 71 -7.48 15.31 21.69
CA LEU A 71 -6.38 14.81 22.53
C LEU A 71 -4.99 15.33 22.11
N LEU A 72 -4.83 15.77 20.86
CA LEU A 72 -3.68 16.61 20.50
C LEU A 72 -3.71 17.99 21.19
N ARG A 73 -4.81 18.42 21.82
CA ARG A 73 -4.85 19.70 22.56
C ARG A 73 -3.93 19.70 23.78
N GLU A 74 -3.58 18.55 24.35
CA GLU A 74 -2.68 18.54 25.52
C GLU A 74 -1.24 18.91 25.18
N ARG A 75 -0.79 18.67 23.92
CA ARG A 75 0.55 19.09 23.46
C ARG A 75 0.53 20.17 22.38
N ALA A 76 -0.35 20.07 21.39
CA ALA A 76 -0.26 20.82 20.14
C ALA A 76 -0.83 22.25 20.17
N TYR A 77 -1.34 22.76 21.31
CA TYR A 77 -2.00 24.07 21.35
C TYR A 77 -1.62 24.97 22.53
N ARG A 78 -0.44 24.79 23.13
CA ARG A 78 0.15 25.94 23.83
C ARG A 78 0.72 26.88 22.75
N ARG A 79 0.17 28.08 22.62
CA ARG A 79 0.89 29.20 21.97
C ARG A 79 2.11 29.45 22.85
N GLY A 80 3.20 28.72 22.58
CA GLY A 80 4.44 28.93 23.31
C GLY A 80 4.94 30.33 23.00
N TRP A 81 5.53 31.01 23.98
CA TRP A 81 6.14 32.34 23.78
C TRP A 81 7.19 32.33 22.66
N ARG A 82 7.72 31.15 22.32
CA ARG A 82 8.69 30.90 21.24
C ARG A 82 8.10 30.92 19.82
N THR A 83 6.78 30.78 19.63
CA THR A 83 6.12 30.76 18.30
C THR A 83 4.78 31.52 18.27
N PRO A 84 4.77 32.83 18.60
CA PRO A 84 3.54 33.61 18.78
C PRO A 84 2.70 33.74 17.49
N LEU A 85 3.35 33.69 16.32
CA LEU A 85 2.70 33.87 15.01
C LEU A 85 2.30 32.54 14.35
N ALA A 86 2.52 31.40 15.00
CA ALA A 86 2.14 30.09 14.46
C ALA A 86 0.62 30.01 14.20
N HIS A 87 0.26 29.33 13.12
CA HIS A 87 -1.13 28.99 12.82
C HIS A 87 -1.64 27.91 13.78
N PRO A 88 -2.97 27.81 13.95
CA PRO A 88 -3.59 26.75 14.72
C PRO A 88 -3.15 25.34 14.27
N SER A 89 -3.05 25.11 12.95
CA SER A 89 -2.63 23.80 12.41
C SER A 89 -1.75 23.95 11.16
N PRO A 90 -0.92 22.94 10.83
CA PRO A 90 -0.16 22.94 9.58
C PRO A 90 -1.05 23.03 8.34
N MET A 91 -2.27 22.49 8.38
CA MET A 91 -3.22 22.60 7.28
C MET A 91 -3.79 24.02 7.15
N ALA A 92 -4.01 24.73 8.26
CA ALA A 92 -4.37 26.15 8.26
C ALA A 92 -3.22 27.03 7.76
N ALA A 93 -1.97 26.67 8.07
CA ALA A 93 -0.80 27.34 7.51
C ALA A 93 -0.72 27.15 5.99
N ARG A 94 -0.92 25.93 5.49
CA ARG A 94 -0.96 25.64 4.03
C ARG A 94 -2.05 26.45 3.33
N ARG A 95 -3.30 26.38 3.80
CA ARG A 95 -4.41 27.17 3.22
C ARG A 95 -4.13 28.67 3.21
N ALA A 96 -3.51 29.20 4.27
CA ALA A 96 -3.18 30.61 4.36
C ALA A 96 -2.06 31.01 3.38
N THR A 97 -1.04 30.18 3.20
CA THR A 97 0.02 30.43 2.21
C THR A 97 -0.46 30.25 0.79
N ASP A 98 -1.20 29.19 0.50
CA ASP A 98 -1.69 28.88 -0.85
C ASP A 98 -2.68 29.95 -1.29
N GLY A 99 -3.59 30.36 -0.40
CA GLY A 99 -4.50 31.48 -0.66
C GLY A 99 -3.80 32.83 -0.76
N ALA A 100 -2.68 33.06 -0.06
CA ALA A 100 -1.90 34.30 -0.19
C ALA A 100 -1.13 34.33 -1.52
N ALA A 101 -0.58 33.20 -1.97
CA ALA A 101 0.10 33.06 -3.25
C ALA A 101 -0.87 33.24 -4.43
N LEU A 102 -2.04 32.60 -4.37
CA LEU A 102 -3.08 32.75 -5.39
C LEU A 102 -3.55 34.20 -5.52
N ARG A 103 -3.82 34.89 -4.40
CA ARG A 103 -4.20 36.32 -4.42
C ARG A 103 -3.08 37.25 -4.85
N ALA A 104 -1.82 36.87 -4.67
CA ALA A 104 -0.68 37.64 -5.17
C ALA A 104 -0.58 37.49 -6.69
N ALA A 105 -0.64 36.26 -7.20
CA ALA A 105 -0.63 35.95 -8.63
C ALA A 105 -1.82 36.60 -9.37
N ASP A 106 -3.02 36.55 -8.79
CA ASP A 106 -4.23 37.19 -9.35
C ASP A 106 -4.06 38.72 -9.47
N ARG A 107 -3.46 39.37 -8.46
CA ARG A 107 -3.18 40.81 -8.49
C ARG A 107 -2.05 41.19 -9.43
N GLU A 108 -1.03 40.34 -9.55
CA GLU A 108 0.07 40.52 -10.49
C GLU A 108 -0.43 40.41 -11.94
N PHE A 109 -1.27 39.42 -12.21
CA PHE A 109 -1.98 39.27 -13.48
C PHE A 109 -2.87 40.49 -13.77
N THR A 110 -3.69 40.92 -12.80
CA THR A 110 -4.56 42.10 -12.95
C THR A 110 -3.77 43.38 -13.19
N ALA A 111 -2.65 43.58 -12.49
CA ALA A 111 -1.78 44.74 -12.65
C ALA A 111 -1.07 44.74 -14.01
N ALA A 112 -0.61 43.58 -14.47
CA ALA A 112 0.00 43.39 -15.79
C ALA A 112 -1.00 43.69 -16.92
N VAL A 113 -2.25 43.20 -16.80
CA VAL A 113 -3.33 43.49 -17.76
C VAL A 113 -3.67 44.99 -17.78
N ALA A 114 -3.58 45.67 -16.63
CA ALA A 114 -3.85 47.10 -16.52
C ALA A 114 -2.65 48.00 -16.85
N GLY A 115 -1.47 47.46 -17.19
CA GLY A 115 -0.26 48.25 -17.47
C GLY A 115 0.34 48.97 -16.26
N HIS A 116 0.01 48.55 -15.05
CA HIS A 116 0.50 49.16 -13.79
C HIS A 116 1.49 48.22 -13.09
N PRO A 117 2.49 48.77 -12.35
CA PRO A 117 3.34 47.93 -11.51
C PRO A 117 2.51 47.29 -10.38
N PRO A 118 2.75 46.00 -10.05
CA PRO A 118 1.99 45.32 -9.03
C PRO A 118 2.22 45.95 -7.64
N PRO A 119 1.17 46.08 -6.80
CA PRO A 119 1.30 46.73 -5.50
C PRO A 119 2.17 45.89 -4.53
N PRO A 120 3.09 46.54 -3.77
CA PRO A 120 4.04 45.86 -2.87
C PRO A 120 3.36 45.07 -1.73
N ALA A 121 2.08 45.35 -1.46
CA ALA A 121 1.27 44.69 -0.45
C ALA A 121 1.08 43.18 -0.71
N GLY A 122 1.13 42.72 -1.97
CA GLY A 122 1.03 41.30 -2.31
C GLY A 122 2.25 40.50 -1.82
N TRP A 123 3.44 41.02 -2.12
CA TRP A 123 4.72 40.46 -1.70
C TRP A 123 4.88 40.46 -0.18
N LEU A 124 4.53 41.56 0.51
CA LEU A 124 4.57 41.63 1.98
C LEU A 124 3.65 40.59 2.65
N ARG A 125 2.45 40.37 2.11
CA ARG A 125 1.51 39.35 2.60
C ARG A 125 2.02 37.93 2.37
N ALA A 126 2.64 37.66 1.22
CA ALA A 126 3.27 36.38 0.94
C ALA A 126 4.45 36.10 1.89
N ARG A 127 5.29 37.11 2.15
CA ARG A 127 6.42 37.03 3.09
C ARG A 127 5.94 36.80 4.53
N TRP A 128 4.88 37.50 4.94
CA TRP A 128 4.22 37.29 6.25
C TRP A 128 3.62 35.89 6.40
N ALA A 129 2.89 35.41 5.39
CA ALA A 129 2.35 34.05 5.37
C ALA A 129 3.47 32.99 5.42
N GLY A 130 4.57 33.22 4.71
CA GLY A 130 5.79 32.40 4.76
C GLY A 130 6.42 32.35 6.15
N LEU A 131 6.57 33.49 6.82
CA LEU A 131 7.09 33.56 8.20
C LEU A 131 6.19 32.80 9.18
N ARG A 132 4.86 32.99 9.10
CA ARG A 132 3.91 32.26 9.94
C ARG A 132 3.93 30.76 9.67
N ARG A 133 4.10 30.35 8.41
CA ARG A 133 4.29 28.93 8.05
C ARG A 133 5.57 28.37 8.66
N ARG A 134 6.69 29.09 8.61
CA ARG A 134 7.96 28.69 9.26
C ARG A 134 7.79 28.53 10.77
N GLN A 135 7.14 29.49 11.45
CA GLN A 135 6.86 29.36 12.88
C GLN A 135 5.90 28.19 13.19
N THR A 136 4.92 27.92 12.34
CA THR A 136 4.02 26.76 12.49
C THR A 136 4.77 25.45 12.30
N ALA A 137 5.68 25.38 11.33
CA ALA A 137 6.53 24.21 11.10
C ALA A 137 7.49 23.99 12.27
N ALA A 138 8.15 25.03 12.77
CA ALA A 138 9.02 24.98 13.95
C ALA A 138 8.26 24.54 15.21
N LYS A 139 7.04 25.07 15.41
CA LYS A 139 6.14 24.63 16.49
C LYS A 139 5.78 23.15 16.34
N ASN A 140 5.32 22.71 15.18
CA ASN A 140 4.96 21.30 14.96
C ASN A 140 6.16 20.38 15.18
N ALA A 141 7.36 20.77 14.72
CA ALA A 141 8.59 20.02 14.94
C ALA A 141 8.96 19.96 16.43
N ALA A 142 8.79 21.07 17.18
CA ALA A 142 9.00 21.10 18.61
C ALA A 142 7.96 20.28 19.40
N ASP A 143 6.68 20.32 18.99
CA ASP A 143 5.59 19.55 19.62
C ASP A 143 5.72 18.03 19.35
N GLN A 144 6.40 17.67 18.26
CA GLN A 144 6.74 16.28 17.92
C GLN A 144 7.99 15.78 18.65
N ARG A 145 8.79 16.66 19.27
CA ARG A 145 9.97 16.24 20.03
C ARG A 145 9.56 15.61 21.36
N ILE A 146 10.12 14.44 21.63
CA ILE A 146 9.98 13.76 22.91
C ILE A 146 10.97 14.41 23.89
N THR A 147 10.44 15.02 24.95
CA THR A 147 11.25 15.67 25.99
C THR A 147 11.80 14.66 27.01
N LEU A 148 12.76 15.06 27.85
CA LEU A 148 13.24 14.22 28.96
C LEU A 148 12.11 13.85 29.94
N LEU A 149 11.22 14.82 30.24
CA LEU A 149 10.02 14.57 31.06
C LEU A 149 9.08 13.55 30.40
N ASP A 150 8.92 13.62 29.08
CA ASP A 150 8.14 12.61 28.35
C ASP A 150 8.76 11.23 28.44
N ARG A 151 10.09 11.12 28.28
CA ARG A 151 10.80 9.85 28.44
C ARG A 151 10.63 9.28 29.84
N LEU A 152 10.72 10.11 30.87
CA LEU A 152 10.47 9.70 32.26
C LEU A 152 9.03 9.23 32.44
N ARG A 153 8.06 9.99 31.94
CA ARG A 153 6.63 9.65 31.99
C ARG A 153 6.34 8.33 31.27
N TYR A 154 6.91 8.09 30.09
CA TYR A 154 6.73 6.85 29.35
C TYR A 154 7.38 5.66 30.07
N ARG A 155 8.58 5.85 30.63
CA ARG A 155 9.24 4.83 31.46
C ARG A 155 8.41 4.46 32.69
N LEU A 156 7.91 5.46 33.43
CA LEU A 156 7.03 5.24 34.58
C LEU A 156 5.74 4.52 34.18
N ALA A 157 5.09 4.97 33.09
CA ALA A 157 3.88 4.32 32.59
C ALA A 157 4.12 2.86 32.24
N ARG A 158 5.23 2.53 31.57
CA ARG A 158 5.63 1.14 31.25
C ARG A 158 5.87 0.32 32.51
N ARG A 159 6.56 0.87 33.50
CA ARG A 159 6.87 0.17 34.76
C ARG A 159 5.62 -0.08 35.60
N CYS A 160 4.73 0.91 35.71
CA CYS A 160 3.53 0.80 36.56
C CYS A 160 2.35 0.08 35.90
N ARG A 161 2.26 0.12 34.56
CA ARG A 161 1.07 -0.40 33.83
C ARG A 161 1.37 -1.58 32.90
N GLY A 162 2.62 -2.00 32.78
CA GLY A 162 3.02 -3.07 31.86
C GLY A 162 2.48 -2.81 30.45
N ASP A 163 1.78 -3.78 29.88
CA ASP A 163 1.21 -3.63 28.54
C ASP A 163 0.07 -2.62 28.46
N ARG A 164 -0.64 -2.35 29.56
CA ARG A 164 -1.69 -1.31 29.57
C ARG A 164 -1.11 0.10 29.35
N ALA A 165 0.21 0.27 29.42
CA ALA A 165 0.89 1.53 29.17
C ALA A 165 0.66 2.08 27.75
N TRP A 166 0.34 1.25 26.76
CA TRP A 166 0.09 1.72 25.39
C TRP A 166 -0.99 2.82 25.35
N ARG A 167 -1.97 2.78 26.27
CA ARG A 167 -3.04 3.81 26.38
C ARG A 167 -2.48 5.20 26.70
N THR A 168 -1.34 5.26 27.39
CA THR A 168 -0.65 6.50 27.74
C THR A 168 0.37 6.90 26.67
N LEU A 169 1.07 5.93 26.08
CA LEU A 169 2.12 6.20 25.09
C LEU A 169 1.53 6.54 23.72
N GLU A 170 0.48 5.81 23.29
CA GLU A 170 -0.18 5.98 22.00
C GLU A 170 -1.72 5.94 22.12
N PRO A 171 -2.34 6.96 22.77
CA PRO A 171 -3.79 7.06 22.89
C PRO A 171 -4.51 7.18 21.54
N TYR A 172 -3.79 7.52 20.46
CA TYR A 172 -4.36 7.62 19.11
C TYR A 172 -5.02 6.32 18.64
N LEU A 173 -4.56 5.15 19.10
CA LEU A 173 -5.13 3.86 18.72
C LEU A 173 -6.63 3.74 19.04
N TRP A 174 -7.12 4.45 20.08
CA TRP A 174 -8.55 4.53 20.38
C TRP A 174 -9.38 5.23 19.31
N ARG A 175 -8.77 6.05 18.45
CA ARG A 175 -9.52 6.77 17.40
C ARG A 175 -10.09 5.82 16.35
N TYR A 176 -9.41 4.72 16.07
CA TYR A 176 -9.93 3.69 15.19
C TYR A 176 -11.16 3.02 15.81
N GLU A 177 -11.13 2.76 17.11
CA GLU A 177 -12.30 2.24 17.83
C GLU A 177 -13.50 3.18 17.72
N THR A 178 -13.30 4.47 18.02
CA THR A 178 -14.38 5.46 17.97
C THR A 178 -14.92 5.65 16.56
N ALA A 179 -14.06 5.51 15.53
CA ALA A 179 -14.45 5.67 14.14
C ALA A 179 -15.17 4.45 13.56
N LEU A 180 -14.68 3.24 13.87
CA LEU A 180 -15.09 2.00 13.20
C LEU A 180 -16.05 1.17 14.04
N GLY A 181 -15.96 1.23 15.38
CA GLY A 181 -16.63 0.29 16.30
C GLY A 181 -18.13 0.19 16.10
N ARG A 182 -18.86 1.32 16.06
CA ARG A 182 -20.31 1.33 15.83
C ARG A 182 -20.69 0.72 14.47
N THR A 183 -19.92 1.01 13.43
CA THR A 183 -20.16 0.45 12.09
C THR A 183 -19.94 -1.06 12.08
N ILE A 184 -18.90 -1.56 12.75
CA ILE A 184 -18.65 -2.99 12.89
C ILE A 184 -19.83 -3.66 13.63
N ASP A 185 -20.30 -3.05 14.72
CA ASP A 185 -21.43 -3.58 15.48
C ASP A 185 -22.71 -3.64 14.64
N THR A 186 -23.02 -2.60 13.86
CA THR A 186 -24.16 -2.57 12.91
C THR A 186 -24.03 -3.61 11.80
N LEU A 187 -22.81 -3.82 11.30
CA LEU A 187 -22.54 -4.75 10.21
C LEU A 187 -22.70 -6.22 10.62
N ALA A 188 -22.65 -6.51 11.93
CA ALA A 188 -22.80 -7.83 12.53
C ALA A 188 -22.02 -8.93 11.76
N PRO A 189 -20.68 -8.83 11.67
CA PRO A 189 -19.88 -9.85 10.98
C PRO A 189 -19.80 -11.15 11.76
N ASP A 190 -19.52 -12.24 11.04
CA ASP A 190 -19.14 -13.54 11.59
C ASP A 190 -17.63 -13.62 11.82
N ILE A 191 -16.84 -12.97 10.94
CA ILE A 191 -15.38 -12.87 11.05
C ILE A 191 -14.94 -11.41 10.89
N ILE A 192 -14.06 -10.96 11.78
CA ILE A 192 -13.36 -9.68 11.65
C ILE A 192 -11.89 -9.97 11.32
N HIS A 193 -11.46 -9.55 10.13
CA HIS A 193 -10.07 -9.64 9.70
C HIS A 193 -9.38 -8.30 9.95
N ALA A 194 -8.50 -8.24 10.94
CA ALA A 194 -7.73 -7.06 11.30
C ALA A 194 -6.39 -7.02 10.56
N ASN A 195 -6.29 -6.15 9.56
CA ASN A 195 -5.01 -5.88 8.90
C ASN A 195 -4.17 -4.93 9.77
N ASP A 196 -2.91 -5.29 9.96
CA ASP A 196 -1.94 -4.59 10.79
C ASP A 196 -2.28 -4.54 12.29
N THR A 197 -1.24 -4.33 13.10
CA THR A 197 -1.35 -4.27 14.56
C THR A 197 -2.34 -3.19 15.03
N ARG A 198 -2.54 -2.11 14.28
CA ARG A 198 -3.44 -1.01 14.69
C ARG A 198 -4.91 -1.44 14.72
N MET A 199 -5.32 -2.37 13.86
CA MET A 199 -6.70 -2.86 13.81
C MET A 199 -6.98 -4.00 14.80
N LEU A 200 -5.95 -4.70 15.27
CA LEU A 200 -6.08 -5.88 16.15
C LEU A 200 -7.00 -5.62 17.36
N GLY A 201 -6.70 -4.61 18.18
CA GLY A 201 -7.54 -4.32 19.34
C GLY A 201 -8.93 -3.78 18.99
N VAL A 202 -9.13 -3.21 17.79
CA VAL A 202 -10.46 -2.79 17.31
C VAL A 202 -11.33 -4.01 17.04
N ALA A 203 -10.76 -4.99 16.32
CA ALA A 203 -11.43 -6.25 16.05
C ALA A 203 -11.76 -7.02 17.34
N VAL A 204 -10.79 -7.17 18.25
CA VAL A 204 -10.99 -7.88 19.52
C VAL A 204 -12.08 -7.23 20.37
N ARG A 205 -12.11 -5.90 20.48
CA ARG A 205 -13.15 -5.22 21.27
C ARG A 205 -14.53 -5.32 20.63
N ALA A 206 -14.62 -5.22 19.30
CA ALA A 206 -15.87 -5.43 18.58
C ALA A 206 -16.40 -6.87 18.74
N ALA A 207 -15.52 -7.88 18.60
CA ALA A 207 -15.87 -9.28 18.83
C ALA A 207 -16.32 -9.51 20.28
N ARG A 208 -15.66 -8.92 21.28
CA ARG A 208 -16.12 -8.99 22.67
C ARG A 208 -17.51 -8.36 22.87
N ARG A 209 -17.79 -7.20 22.28
CA ARG A 209 -19.14 -6.59 22.35
C ARG A 209 -20.18 -7.49 21.70
N ALA A 210 -19.86 -8.11 20.57
CA ALA A 210 -20.76 -9.05 19.90
C ALA A 210 -21.03 -10.30 20.76
N ARG A 211 -19.98 -10.90 21.37
CA ARG A 211 -20.10 -12.05 22.27
C ARG A 211 -20.95 -11.73 23.51
N LEU A 212 -20.77 -10.55 24.10
CA LEU A 212 -21.62 -10.07 25.20
C LEU A 212 -23.09 -9.88 24.77
N ALA A 213 -23.34 -9.64 23.50
CA ALA A 213 -24.67 -9.57 22.90
C ALA A 213 -25.15 -10.94 22.35
N GLY A 214 -24.50 -12.04 22.72
CA GLY A 214 -24.90 -13.40 22.33
C GLY A 214 -24.50 -13.82 20.91
N ARG A 215 -23.63 -13.07 20.23
CA ARG A 215 -23.14 -13.41 18.88
C ARG A 215 -21.71 -13.91 18.91
N GLU A 216 -21.49 -15.12 18.39
CA GLU A 216 -20.15 -15.62 18.11
C GLU A 216 -19.53 -14.85 16.94
N VAL A 217 -18.34 -14.31 17.15
CA VAL A 217 -17.57 -13.58 16.13
C VAL A 217 -16.11 -13.98 16.27
N ARG A 218 -15.47 -14.34 15.16
CA ARG A 218 -14.04 -14.71 15.12
C ARG A 218 -13.17 -13.53 14.73
N VAL A 219 -11.93 -13.52 15.23
CA VAL A 219 -10.93 -12.49 14.92
C VAL A 219 -9.74 -13.13 14.23
N VAL A 220 -9.45 -12.68 13.00
CA VAL A 220 -8.19 -12.98 12.30
C VAL A 220 -7.30 -11.76 12.38
N TRP A 221 -6.04 -11.92 12.77
CA TRP A 221 -5.06 -10.84 12.74
C TRP A 221 -4.04 -11.09 11.63
N ASP A 222 -3.94 -10.17 10.68
CA ASP A 222 -2.93 -10.20 9.61
C ASP A 222 -1.79 -9.23 9.93
N ALA A 223 -0.65 -9.79 10.32
CA ALA A 223 0.57 -9.08 10.66
C ALA A 223 1.41 -8.83 9.41
N HIS A 224 1.39 -7.60 8.89
CA HIS A 224 2.12 -7.25 7.66
C HIS A 224 3.61 -6.99 7.89
N GLU A 225 4.01 -6.78 9.15
CA GLU A 225 5.38 -6.45 9.54
C GLU A 225 5.74 -7.11 10.88
N TYR A 226 7.01 -7.46 11.05
CA TYR A 226 7.55 -7.85 12.36
C TYR A 226 7.85 -6.58 13.17
N LEU A 227 6.96 -6.26 14.14
CA LEU A 227 7.05 -4.99 14.88
C LEU A 227 8.42 -4.74 15.56
N PRO A 228 9.06 -5.71 16.23
CA PRO A 228 10.39 -5.48 16.81
C PRO A 228 11.45 -5.09 15.76
N GLY A 229 11.29 -5.52 14.50
CA GLY A 229 12.15 -5.13 13.38
C GLY A 229 11.96 -3.69 12.90
N MET A 230 11.00 -2.94 13.47
CA MET A 230 10.88 -1.48 13.32
C MET A 230 11.78 -0.71 14.30
N ALA A 231 12.55 -1.39 15.15
CA ALA A 231 13.59 -0.77 15.96
C ALA A 231 14.64 -0.09 15.05
N GLY A 232 15.00 1.16 15.35
CA GLY A 232 15.92 1.96 14.53
C GLY A 232 15.27 3.12 13.77
N ALA A 233 13.95 3.09 13.51
CA ALA A 233 13.25 4.16 12.77
C ALA A 233 12.95 5.44 13.59
N GLY A 234 13.69 5.70 14.67
CA GLY A 234 13.38 6.80 15.61
C GLY A 234 12.08 6.61 16.41
N LEU A 235 11.50 5.40 16.37
CA LEU A 235 10.20 5.05 16.99
C LEU A 235 10.33 4.49 18.42
N ALA A 236 11.57 4.32 18.91
CA ALA A 236 11.90 3.54 20.11
C ALA A 236 11.39 4.15 21.43
N ASP A 237 11.26 5.47 21.52
CA ASP A 237 10.93 6.15 22.79
C ASP A 237 9.46 6.01 23.19
N ARG A 238 8.55 5.87 22.21
CA ARG A 238 7.09 5.94 22.43
C ARG A 238 6.30 4.97 21.56
N TRP A 239 6.43 5.12 20.24
CA TRP A 239 5.55 4.46 19.28
C TRP A 239 5.74 2.94 19.32
N LEU A 240 6.98 2.46 19.23
CA LEU A 240 7.27 1.03 19.19
C LEU A 240 6.91 0.32 20.51
N PRO A 241 7.32 0.81 21.70
CA PRO A 241 6.88 0.21 22.95
C PRO A 241 5.35 0.19 23.11
N ALA A 242 4.65 1.22 22.64
CA ALA A 242 3.19 1.25 22.69
C ALA A 242 2.56 0.19 21.77
N HIS A 243 3.05 0.04 20.54
CA HIS A 243 2.50 -0.93 19.60
C HIS A 243 2.82 -2.37 20.01
N LEU A 244 4.02 -2.63 20.57
CA LEU A 244 4.35 -3.95 21.14
C LEU A 244 3.47 -4.29 22.34
N ALA A 245 3.21 -3.31 23.21
CA ALA A 245 2.31 -3.48 24.35
C ALA A 245 0.85 -3.68 23.91
N TYR A 246 0.39 -2.95 22.89
CA TYR A 246 -0.92 -3.14 22.26
C TYR A 246 -1.05 -4.53 21.64
N GLN A 247 -0.04 -4.97 20.88
CA GLN A 247 0.01 -6.29 20.27
C GLN A 247 -0.10 -7.38 21.34
N ARG A 248 0.76 -7.34 22.37
CA ARG A 248 0.76 -8.35 23.45
C ARG A 248 -0.54 -8.37 24.25
N GLU A 249 -1.20 -7.23 24.44
CA GLU A 249 -2.51 -7.17 25.12
C GLU A 249 -3.63 -7.86 24.31
N TYR A 250 -3.61 -7.74 22.98
CA TYR A 250 -4.75 -8.18 22.15
C TYR A 250 -4.53 -9.47 21.38
N VAL A 251 -3.28 -9.87 21.09
CA VAL A 251 -2.99 -11.03 20.22
C VAL A 251 -3.57 -12.34 20.77
N ARG A 252 -3.60 -12.51 22.09
CA ARG A 252 -4.16 -13.69 22.77
C ARG A 252 -5.67 -13.86 22.59
N HIS A 253 -6.33 -12.89 21.94
CA HIS A 253 -7.76 -12.90 21.65
C HIS A 253 -8.05 -12.99 20.15
N ALA A 254 -7.02 -13.14 19.31
CA ALA A 254 -7.20 -13.52 17.92
C ALA A 254 -7.44 -15.04 17.85
N ASP A 255 -8.44 -15.44 17.07
CA ASP A 255 -8.75 -16.84 16.78
C ASP A 255 -7.76 -17.43 15.75
N ALA A 256 -7.14 -16.58 14.93
CA ALA A 256 -6.05 -16.98 14.02
C ALA A 256 -5.12 -15.81 13.69
N VAL A 257 -3.89 -16.14 13.30
CA VAL A 257 -2.88 -15.17 12.85
C VAL A 257 -2.45 -15.49 11.43
N VAL A 258 -2.35 -14.46 10.61
CA VAL A 258 -1.82 -14.48 9.23
C VAL A 258 -0.62 -13.55 9.18
N THR A 259 0.37 -13.86 8.35
CA THR A 259 1.50 -12.96 8.09
C THR A 259 2.01 -13.09 6.66
N VAL A 260 3.08 -12.37 6.33
CA VAL A 260 3.52 -12.16 4.94
C VAL A 260 4.73 -13.01 4.53
N ALA A 261 5.43 -13.64 5.48
CA ALA A 261 6.64 -14.41 5.19
C ALA A 261 6.91 -15.46 6.26
N GLU A 262 7.52 -16.58 5.85
CA GLU A 262 7.89 -17.69 6.75
C GLU A 262 8.78 -17.24 7.93
N PRO A 263 9.85 -16.44 7.74
CA PRO A 263 10.66 -15.99 8.87
C PRO A 263 9.88 -15.12 9.86
N ILE A 264 8.87 -14.37 9.38
CA ILE A 264 8.02 -13.56 10.27
C ILE A 264 7.05 -14.47 11.02
N ALA A 265 6.51 -15.52 10.39
CA ALA A 265 5.66 -16.49 11.07
C ALA A 265 6.40 -17.16 12.24
N ASP A 266 7.63 -17.61 12.01
CA ASP A 266 8.47 -18.24 13.05
C ASP A 266 8.79 -17.27 14.20
N LEU A 267 9.11 -16.02 13.88
CA LEU A 267 9.37 -14.99 14.89
C LEU A 267 8.12 -14.64 15.70
N LEU A 268 6.96 -14.48 15.04
CA LEU A 268 5.70 -14.19 15.72
C LEU A 268 5.25 -15.35 16.61
N GLU A 269 5.36 -16.58 16.14
CA GLU A 269 5.05 -17.79 16.91
C GLU A 269 5.89 -17.84 18.19
N ARG A 270 7.22 -17.72 18.05
CA ARG A 270 8.16 -17.73 19.18
C ARG A 270 7.94 -16.57 20.14
N ASP A 271 7.89 -15.34 19.65
CA ASP A 271 7.96 -14.13 20.49
C ASP A 271 6.62 -13.78 21.13
N LEU A 272 5.51 -14.22 20.54
CA LEU A 272 4.17 -14.03 21.09
C LEU A 272 3.60 -15.29 21.74
N ALA A 273 4.33 -16.41 21.71
CA ALA A 273 3.91 -17.73 22.19
C ALA A 273 2.53 -18.10 21.65
N LEU A 274 2.40 -18.03 20.32
CA LEU A 274 1.13 -18.33 19.65
C LEU A 274 0.83 -19.83 19.75
N PRO A 275 -0.45 -20.22 19.91
CA PRO A 275 -0.83 -21.63 20.02
C PRO A 275 -0.73 -22.39 18.69
N GLU A 276 -0.85 -21.66 17.57
CA GLU A 276 -0.69 -22.16 16.22
C GLU A 276 0.28 -21.24 15.48
N ARG A 277 1.12 -21.83 14.64
CA ARG A 277 1.97 -21.07 13.72
C ARG A 277 1.12 -20.21 12.78
N PRO A 278 1.46 -18.93 12.56
CA PRO A 278 0.74 -18.07 11.63
C PRO A 278 0.67 -18.65 10.22
N LEU A 279 -0.49 -18.51 9.57
CA LEU A 279 -0.61 -18.78 8.14
C LEU A 279 0.20 -17.75 7.36
N VAL A 280 1.10 -18.20 6.50
CA VAL A 280 1.79 -17.31 5.56
C VAL A 280 0.91 -17.11 4.34
N LEU A 281 0.64 -15.86 4.04
CA LEU A 281 0.00 -15.42 2.82
C LEU A 281 0.93 -14.36 2.22
N GLN A 282 1.54 -14.59 1.07
CA GLN A 282 2.43 -13.64 0.44
C GLN A 282 1.66 -12.64 -0.43
N ASN A 283 2.20 -11.42 -0.58
CA ASN A 283 1.62 -10.44 -1.49
C ASN A 283 2.17 -10.63 -2.92
N VAL A 284 1.62 -11.59 -3.66
CA VAL A 284 2.04 -11.95 -5.04
C VAL A 284 1.04 -11.48 -6.10
N PRO A 285 1.43 -11.24 -7.37
CA PRO A 285 0.52 -10.76 -8.42
C PRO A 285 -0.74 -11.61 -8.63
N ALA A 286 -1.86 -10.94 -8.89
CA ALA A 286 -3.12 -11.56 -9.31
C ALA A 286 -3.22 -11.51 -10.83
N LEU A 287 -2.78 -12.59 -11.48
CA LEU A 287 -2.73 -12.70 -12.95
C LEU A 287 -4.08 -13.07 -13.59
N ASP A 288 -5.05 -13.44 -12.76
CA ASP A 288 -6.43 -13.74 -13.14
C ASP A 288 -7.25 -12.47 -13.42
N HIS A 289 -6.70 -11.29 -13.17
CA HIS A 289 -7.30 -10.04 -13.62
C HIS A 289 -7.08 -9.88 -15.13
N PRO A 290 -8.12 -9.99 -15.99
CA PRO A 290 -7.94 -9.80 -17.41
C PRO A 290 -7.49 -8.36 -17.68
N VAL A 291 -6.47 -8.21 -18.52
CA VAL A 291 -6.03 -6.92 -19.04
C VAL A 291 -6.73 -6.69 -20.37
N THR A 292 -7.58 -5.68 -20.44
CA THR A 292 -8.36 -5.36 -21.64
C THR A 292 -7.59 -4.43 -22.59
N ASP A 293 -8.02 -4.33 -23.85
CA ASP A 293 -7.45 -3.36 -24.79
C ASP A 293 -7.65 -1.91 -24.33
N ALA A 294 -8.77 -1.62 -23.67
CA ALA A 294 -9.02 -0.32 -23.06
C ALA A 294 -8.01 -0.01 -21.94
N ASP A 295 -7.59 -1.01 -21.17
CA ASP A 295 -6.53 -0.84 -20.16
C ASP A 295 -5.17 -0.57 -20.81
N ARG A 296 -4.85 -1.28 -21.90
CA ARG A 296 -3.62 -1.07 -22.68
C ARG A 296 -3.55 0.32 -23.28
N GLU A 297 -4.66 0.81 -23.82
CA GLU A 297 -4.75 2.16 -24.34
C GLU A 297 -4.66 3.22 -23.23
N ARG A 298 -5.30 2.96 -22.08
CA ARG A 298 -5.32 3.88 -20.94
C ARG A 298 -3.97 4.01 -20.23
N TYR A 299 -3.28 2.90 -19.99
CA TYR A 299 -2.07 2.86 -19.17
C TYR A 299 -0.78 2.72 -19.98
N GLY A 300 -0.86 2.20 -21.21
CA GLY A 300 0.31 1.97 -22.07
C GLY A 300 1.31 0.99 -21.48
N ASP A 301 2.58 1.15 -21.85
CA ASP A 301 3.70 0.42 -21.26
C ASP A 301 4.79 1.40 -20.77
N LEU A 302 5.71 0.88 -19.96
CA LEU A 302 6.75 1.69 -19.32
C LEU A 302 7.66 2.39 -20.34
N ARG A 303 8.12 1.66 -21.35
CA ARG A 303 9.04 2.16 -22.36
C ARG A 303 8.41 3.28 -23.18
N ARG A 304 7.15 3.12 -23.61
CA ARG A 304 6.38 4.19 -24.27
C ARG A 304 6.23 5.40 -23.35
N THR A 305 5.96 5.19 -22.07
CA THR A 305 5.82 6.27 -21.09
C THR A 305 7.11 7.08 -20.92
N CYS A 306 8.27 6.41 -21.01
CA CYS A 306 9.59 7.05 -21.00
C CYS A 306 10.00 7.65 -22.36
N GLY A 307 9.24 7.41 -23.43
CA GLY A 307 9.59 7.86 -24.79
C GLY A 307 10.85 7.21 -25.35
N LEU A 308 11.14 5.97 -24.97
CA LEU A 308 12.41 5.30 -25.32
C LEU A 308 12.26 4.34 -26.52
N PRO A 309 13.28 4.28 -27.41
CA PRO A 309 13.40 3.23 -28.43
C PRO A 309 13.44 1.81 -27.84
N ALA A 310 13.17 0.80 -28.66
CA ALA A 310 13.08 -0.61 -28.25
C ALA A 310 14.38 -1.18 -27.69
N ASP A 311 15.52 -0.77 -28.25
CA ASP A 311 16.87 -1.25 -27.95
C ASP A 311 17.55 -0.54 -26.77
N THR A 312 16.98 0.57 -26.29
CA THR A 312 17.55 1.33 -25.17
C THR A 312 17.45 0.53 -23.85
N PRO A 313 18.56 0.25 -23.14
CA PRO A 313 18.49 -0.44 -21.86
C PRO A 313 17.72 0.37 -20.81
N LEU A 314 16.70 -0.25 -20.21
CA LEU A 314 15.81 0.39 -19.25
C LEU A 314 15.73 -0.39 -17.94
N LEU A 315 16.23 0.20 -16.85
CA LEU A 315 16.07 -0.33 -15.51
C LEU A 315 14.77 0.17 -14.90
N VAL A 316 14.07 -0.67 -14.13
CA VAL A 316 12.81 -0.28 -13.48
C VAL A 316 12.82 -0.52 -11.98
N TYR A 317 12.38 0.48 -11.22
CA TYR A 317 11.95 0.34 -9.84
C TYR A 317 10.46 0.70 -9.70
N SER A 318 9.65 -0.16 -9.09
CA SER A 318 8.24 0.10 -8.75
C SER A 318 8.02 0.17 -7.23
N GLY A 319 7.20 1.13 -6.79
CA GLY A 319 6.71 1.19 -5.41
C GLY A 319 6.99 2.51 -4.69
N SER A 320 6.80 2.51 -3.36
CA SER A 320 6.98 3.74 -2.59
C SER A 320 8.45 4.17 -2.54
N PRO A 321 8.78 5.43 -2.87
CA PRO A 321 10.14 5.94 -2.79
C PRO A 321 10.47 6.27 -1.33
N ALA A 322 11.56 5.70 -0.82
CA ALA A 322 12.09 6.01 0.50
C ALA A 322 13.60 5.68 0.56
N PRO A 323 14.40 6.37 1.38
CA PRO A 323 15.86 6.15 1.47
C PRO A 323 16.23 4.69 1.71
N GLN A 324 15.49 3.98 2.56
CA GLN A 324 15.72 2.57 2.85
C GLN A 324 15.47 1.62 1.66
N ARG A 325 15.00 2.14 0.52
CA ARG A 325 14.84 1.41 -0.74
C ARG A 325 16.04 1.54 -1.68
N GLY A 326 17.08 2.28 -1.26
CA GLY A 326 18.36 2.44 -1.96
C GLY A 326 18.25 3.05 -3.36
N LEU A 327 17.27 3.95 -3.57
CA LEU A 327 17.11 4.60 -4.87
C LEU A 327 18.25 5.56 -5.19
N ASP A 328 18.92 6.08 -4.16
CA ASP A 328 20.11 6.92 -4.29
C ASP A 328 21.20 6.17 -5.07
N THR A 329 21.53 4.94 -4.68
CA THR A 329 22.51 4.08 -5.37
C THR A 329 22.22 3.92 -6.86
N PHE A 330 20.94 3.78 -7.24
CA PHE A 330 20.57 3.64 -8.65
C PHE A 330 20.85 4.92 -9.44
N VAL A 331 20.56 6.08 -8.87
CA VAL A 331 20.82 7.38 -9.50
C VAL A 331 22.32 7.67 -9.56
N GLU A 332 23.05 7.41 -8.49
CA GLU A 332 24.52 7.57 -8.42
C GLU A 332 25.26 6.69 -9.43
N ALA A 333 24.70 5.55 -9.81
CA ALA A 333 25.33 4.61 -10.73
C ALA A 333 25.11 4.94 -12.22
N LEU A 334 24.13 5.79 -12.56
CA LEU A 334 23.84 6.13 -13.96
C LEU A 334 25.06 6.65 -14.75
N PRO A 335 25.97 7.49 -14.19
CA PRO A 335 27.21 7.87 -14.87
C PRO A 335 28.11 6.69 -15.26
N LEU A 336 28.07 5.58 -14.51
CA LEU A 336 28.87 4.36 -14.76
C LEU A 336 28.22 3.41 -15.79
N LEU A 337 27.03 3.76 -16.28
CA LEU A 337 26.17 2.95 -17.14
C LEU A 337 25.74 3.77 -18.37
N PRO A 338 26.65 4.04 -19.33
CA PRO A 338 26.35 4.87 -20.49
C PRO A 338 25.22 4.25 -21.32
N GLY A 339 24.29 5.09 -21.80
CA GLY A 339 23.13 4.66 -22.58
C GLY A 339 22.02 3.95 -21.79
N VAL A 340 22.22 3.67 -20.50
CA VAL A 340 21.20 3.04 -19.65
C VAL A 340 20.28 4.11 -19.05
N HIS A 341 18.97 3.84 -19.09
CA HIS A 341 17.92 4.68 -18.51
C HIS A 341 17.35 4.02 -17.25
N LEU A 342 16.87 4.83 -16.30
CA LEU A 342 16.24 4.38 -15.06
C LEU A 342 14.82 4.96 -14.97
N ALA A 343 13.83 4.08 -14.83
CA ALA A 343 12.45 4.47 -14.54
C ALA A 343 12.05 4.14 -13.10
N LEU A 344 11.50 5.14 -12.41
CA LEU A 344 10.92 5.01 -11.08
C LEU A 344 9.38 5.13 -11.20
N VAL A 345 8.69 3.99 -11.08
CA VAL A 345 7.21 3.89 -11.06
C VAL A 345 6.72 4.16 -9.64
N ILE A 346 6.36 5.42 -9.37
CA ILE A 346 6.11 5.92 -8.00
C ILE A 346 4.81 6.72 -7.91
N GLY A 347 4.03 6.51 -6.85
CA GLY A 347 2.73 7.19 -6.70
C GLY A 347 2.78 8.63 -6.20
N LYS A 348 3.93 9.12 -5.72
CA LYS A 348 4.09 10.48 -5.19
C LYS A 348 5.37 11.13 -5.73
N PRO A 349 5.47 11.38 -7.05
CA PRO A 349 6.68 11.96 -7.65
C PRO A 349 6.98 13.38 -7.14
N ALA A 350 5.97 14.10 -6.65
CA ALA A 350 6.15 15.43 -6.06
C ALA A 350 6.60 15.42 -4.57
N ALA A 351 6.81 14.25 -3.96
CA ALA A 351 7.32 14.17 -2.59
C ALA A 351 8.78 14.67 -2.49
N PRO A 352 9.26 15.08 -1.30
CA PRO A 352 10.61 15.62 -1.13
C PRO A 352 11.73 14.69 -1.65
N TYR A 353 11.71 13.42 -1.25
CA TYR A 353 12.77 12.46 -1.60
C TYR A 353 12.91 12.21 -3.12
N PRO A 354 11.84 11.93 -3.90
CA PRO A 354 11.94 11.89 -5.36
C PRO A 354 12.48 13.16 -6.01
N ARG A 355 12.18 14.34 -5.46
CA ARG A 355 12.75 15.61 -5.96
C ARG A 355 14.24 15.72 -5.68
N GLU A 356 14.70 15.20 -4.54
CA GLU A 356 16.13 15.11 -4.22
C GLU A 356 16.84 14.19 -5.22
N LEU A 357 16.25 13.04 -5.57
CA LEU A 357 16.79 12.15 -6.61
C LEU A 357 16.89 12.83 -7.98
N VAL A 358 15.86 13.59 -8.39
CA VAL A 358 15.90 14.34 -9.67
C VAL A 358 16.97 15.43 -9.64
N ALA A 359 17.08 16.19 -8.54
CA ALA A 359 18.13 17.19 -8.39
C ALA A 359 19.53 16.56 -8.42
N ARG A 360 19.68 15.37 -7.83
CA ARG A 360 20.93 14.63 -7.85
C ARG A 360 21.27 14.13 -9.26
N ALA A 361 20.32 13.56 -9.98
CA ALA A 361 20.51 13.16 -11.38
C ALA A 361 20.92 14.34 -12.27
N ALA A 362 20.31 15.52 -12.08
CA ALA A 362 20.70 16.74 -12.78
C ALA A 362 22.14 17.16 -12.45
N ALA A 363 22.54 17.12 -11.18
CA ALA A 363 23.90 17.46 -10.75
C ALA A 363 24.96 16.48 -11.30
N LEU A 364 24.59 15.22 -11.51
CA LEU A 364 25.43 14.19 -12.12
C LEU A 364 25.46 14.23 -13.66
N GLY A 365 24.67 15.12 -14.29
CA GLY A 365 24.59 15.21 -15.75
C GLY A 365 23.83 14.05 -16.40
N VAL A 366 22.92 13.39 -15.68
CA VAL A 366 22.17 12.20 -16.13
C VAL A 366 20.64 12.38 -16.01
N GLY A 367 20.19 13.64 -15.90
CA GLY A 367 18.79 13.98 -15.67
C GLY A 367 17.84 13.52 -16.79
N ASP A 368 18.32 13.47 -18.03
CA ASP A 368 17.61 12.97 -19.22
C ASP A 368 17.41 11.44 -19.20
N ARG A 369 18.20 10.73 -18.38
CA ARG A 369 18.15 9.26 -18.23
C ARG A 369 17.36 8.81 -17.00
N LEU A 370 16.88 9.72 -16.16
CA LEU A 370 16.00 9.43 -15.02
C LEU A 370 14.55 9.77 -15.34
N HIS A 371 13.67 8.78 -15.26
CA HIS A 371 12.25 8.88 -15.60
C HIS A 371 11.40 8.65 -14.36
N LEU A 372 10.68 9.68 -13.88
CA LEU A 372 9.64 9.50 -12.87
C LEU A 372 8.30 9.23 -13.57
N THR A 373 7.78 8.01 -13.44
CA THR A 373 6.54 7.60 -14.11
C THR A 373 5.36 7.54 -13.11
N PRO A 374 4.12 7.75 -13.58
CA PRO A 374 2.97 7.78 -12.69
C PRO A 374 2.70 6.40 -12.06
N TYR A 375 1.88 6.39 -11.01
CA TYR A 375 1.35 5.15 -10.47
C TYR A 375 0.47 4.44 -11.50
N VAL A 376 0.67 3.14 -11.63
CA VAL A 376 -0.25 2.23 -12.32
C VAL A 376 -0.89 1.26 -11.33
N PRO A 377 -2.13 0.81 -11.54
CA PRO A 377 -2.76 -0.16 -10.67
C PRO A 377 -1.95 -1.46 -10.58
N HIS A 378 -1.91 -2.06 -9.39
CA HIS A 378 -1.14 -3.28 -9.12
C HIS A 378 -1.51 -4.47 -10.03
N TRP A 379 -2.76 -4.54 -10.52
CA TRP A 379 -3.20 -5.60 -11.45
C TRP A 379 -2.68 -5.39 -12.89
N TYR A 380 -2.27 -4.17 -13.26
CA TYR A 380 -1.69 -3.85 -14.56
C TYR A 380 -0.15 -3.75 -14.52
N LEU A 381 0.43 -3.68 -13.32
CA LEU A 381 1.85 -3.35 -13.15
C LEU A 381 2.79 -4.34 -13.84
N VAL A 382 2.49 -5.65 -13.83
CA VAL A 382 3.28 -6.66 -14.54
C VAL A 382 3.31 -6.39 -16.04
N GLU A 383 2.15 -6.13 -16.65
CA GLU A 383 2.03 -5.78 -18.07
C GLU A 383 2.76 -4.48 -18.39
N TYR A 384 2.64 -3.47 -17.51
CA TYR A 384 3.27 -2.17 -17.70
C TYR A 384 4.80 -2.25 -17.71
N VAL A 385 5.42 -3.00 -16.78
CA VAL A 385 6.89 -3.04 -16.63
C VAL A 385 7.58 -4.06 -17.52
N ARG A 386 6.85 -4.97 -18.18
CA ARG A 386 7.42 -6.05 -19.01
C ARG A 386 8.34 -5.57 -20.13
N THR A 387 8.22 -4.30 -20.57
CA THR A 387 9.06 -3.71 -21.62
C THR A 387 10.41 -3.20 -21.10
N ALA A 388 10.64 -3.24 -19.79
CA ALA A 388 11.94 -2.94 -19.18
C ALA A 388 12.98 -4.03 -19.51
N SER A 389 14.25 -3.70 -19.25
CA SER A 389 15.38 -4.61 -19.40
C SER A 389 15.70 -5.34 -18.10
N VAL A 390 15.62 -4.67 -16.95
CA VAL A 390 16.00 -5.21 -15.63
C VAL A 390 15.10 -4.66 -14.53
N GLY A 391 14.63 -5.52 -13.64
CA GLY A 391 13.91 -5.13 -12.41
C GLY A 391 14.85 -4.90 -11.23
N LEU A 392 14.73 -3.75 -10.55
CA LEU A 392 15.63 -3.32 -9.49
C LEU A 392 15.05 -3.46 -8.08
N ILE A 393 15.84 -3.99 -7.14
CA ILE A 393 15.52 -4.07 -5.72
C ILE A 393 16.71 -3.61 -4.87
N GLY A 394 16.72 -2.35 -4.43
CA GLY A 394 17.86 -1.73 -3.74
C GLY A 394 17.70 -1.62 -2.23
N ASN A 395 16.95 -2.52 -1.59
CA ASN A 395 16.69 -2.40 -0.15
C ASN A 395 18.02 -2.29 0.64
N VAL A 396 18.10 -1.36 1.58
CA VAL A 396 19.23 -1.32 2.54
C VAL A 396 18.99 -2.33 3.65
N HIS A 397 20.07 -2.73 4.34
CA HIS A 397 20.00 -3.63 5.50
C HIS A 397 19.14 -3.02 6.60
N TRP A 398 17.95 -3.57 6.75
CA TRP A 398 16.96 -3.17 7.75
C TRP A 398 16.27 -4.43 8.26
N PRO A 399 16.02 -4.58 9.57
CA PRO A 399 15.54 -5.86 10.11
C PRO A 399 14.33 -6.46 9.37
N ASN A 400 13.31 -5.66 9.01
CA ASN A 400 12.17 -6.17 8.24
C ASN A 400 12.47 -6.48 6.76
N HIS A 401 13.43 -5.79 6.15
CA HIS A 401 13.89 -6.12 4.80
C HIS A 401 14.60 -7.49 4.79
N GLU A 402 15.28 -7.85 5.87
CA GLU A 402 15.97 -9.14 6.01
C GLU A 402 15.03 -10.35 6.13
N LEU A 403 13.73 -10.15 6.30
CA LEU A 403 12.76 -11.18 6.70
C LEU A 403 11.73 -11.54 5.62
N SER A 404 11.59 -10.74 4.56
CA SER A 404 10.49 -10.93 3.61
C SER A 404 10.89 -10.63 2.17
N LEU A 405 10.26 -11.36 1.25
CA LEU A 405 10.23 -10.97 -0.16
C LEU A 405 9.27 -9.79 -0.32
N ASN A 406 9.64 -8.82 -1.14
CA ASN A 406 8.75 -7.72 -1.47
C ASN A 406 7.90 -8.06 -2.70
N THR A 407 6.78 -7.36 -2.89
CA THR A 407 5.86 -7.61 -4.01
C THR A 407 6.54 -7.48 -5.37
N LYS A 408 7.44 -6.51 -5.54
CA LYS A 408 8.15 -6.25 -6.80
C LYS A 408 9.02 -7.42 -7.26
N PHE A 409 9.57 -8.22 -6.34
CA PHE A 409 10.26 -9.46 -6.67
C PHE A 409 9.39 -10.37 -7.54
N PHE A 410 8.14 -10.59 -7.12
CA PHE A 410 7.18 -11.42 -7.84
C PHE A 410 6.66 -10.74 -9.11
N GLU A 411 6.40 -9.42 -9.07
CA GLU A 411 5.95 -8.66 -10.23
C GLU A 411 6.97 -8.71 -11.38
N TYR A 412 8.25 -8.52 -11.08
CA TYR A 412 9.32 -8.61 -12.07
C TYR A 412 9.56 -10.03 -12.56
N SER A 413 9.43 -11.02 -11.68
CA SER A 413 9.54 -12.44 -12.07
C SER A 413 8.45 -12.80 -13.09
N HIS A 414 7.19 -12.40 -12.85
CA HIS A 414 6.08 -12.59 -13.78
C HIS A 414 6.14 -11.71 -15.02
N ALA A 415 6.85 -10.59 -14.97
CA ALA A 415 7.18 -9.78 -16.14
C ALA A 415 8.37 -10.34 -16.94
N HIS A 416 8.93 -11.49 -16.54
CA HIS A 416 10.13 -12.11 -17.11
C HIS A 416 11.34 -11.15 -17.15
N LEU A 417 11.47 -10.29 -16.14
CA LEU A 417 12.58 -9.37 -16.00
C LEU A 417 13.69 -10.01 -15.15
N PRO A 418 14.94 -10.08 -15.67
CA PRO A 418 16.11 -10.34 -14.83
C PRO A 418 16.17 -9.35 -13.66
N LEU A 419 16.64 -9.81 -12.52
CA LEU A 419 16.74 -9.00 -11.31
C LEU A 419 18.16 -8.49 -11.06
N VAL A 420 18.26 -7.27 -10.54
CA VAL A 420 19.43 -6.80 -9.79
C VAL A 420 18.96 -6.40 -8.40
N THR A 421 19.43 -7.10 -7.39
CA THR A 421 19.02 -6.91 -5.99
C THR A 421 20.21 -6.64 -5.08
N SER A 422 20.00 -5.87 -4.02
CA SER A 422 20.97 -5.79 -2.93
C SER A 422 21.10 -7.13 -2.19
N ASP A 423 22.17 -7.27 -1.42
CA ASP A 423 22.55 -8.43 -0.60
C ASP A 423 21.73 -8.62 0.68
N VAL A 424 20.59 -7.92 0.79
CA VAL A 424 19.57 -8.19 1.82
C VAL A 424 19.15 -9.66 1.74
N ARG A 425 19.30 -10.37 2.86
CA ARG A 425 19.39 -11.82 2.96
C ARG A 425 18.27 -12.55 2.24
N THR A 426 17.01 -12.20 2.52
CA THR A 426 15.85 -12.96 2.01
C THR A 426 15.74 -12.89 0.49
N ILE A 427 15.94 -11.71 -0.10
CA ILE A 427 15.82 -11.52 -1.56
C ILE A 427 17.07 -12.07 -2.26
N ALA A 428 18.27 -11.78 -1.74
CA ALA A 428 19.52 -12.30 -2.28
C ALA A 428 19.56 -13.83 -2.30
N THR A 429 19.13 -14.48 -1.22
CA THR A 429 19.03 -15.96 -1.14
C THR A 429 18.08 -16.50 -2.21
N MET A 430 16.95 -15.84 -2.44
CA MET A 430 15.98 -16.27 -3.44
C MET A 430 16.51 -16.09 -4.87
N VAL A 431 17.16 -14.96 -5.16
CA VAL A 431 17.78 -14.69 -6.47
C VAL A 431 18.89 -15.70 -6.75
N ALA A 432 19.76 -15.98 -5.78
CA ALA A 432 20.81 -16.98 -5.92
C ALA A 432 20.23 -18.40 -6.15
N ARG A 433 19.18 -18.77 -5.41
CA ARG A 433 18.53 -20.09 -5.53
C ARG A 433 17.84 -20.29 -6.87
N THR A 434 17.25 -19.24 -7.43
CA THR A 434 16.49 -19.31 -8.69
C THR A 434 17.35 -19.02 -9.92
N GLY A 435 18.50 -18.36 -9.75
CA GLY A 435 19.36 -17.96 -10.86
C GLY A 435 18.76 -16.85 -11.73
N GLN A 436 17.76 -16.11 -11.22
CA GLN A 436 16.99 -15.13 -11.99
C GLN A 436 17.57 -13.71 -11.99
N GLY A 437 18.79 -13.52 -11.48
CA GLY A 437 19.42 -12.20 -11.43
C GLY A 437 20.78 -12.19 -10.77
N GLU A 438 21.27 -10.97 -10.54
CA GLU A 438 22.55 -10.68 -9.91
C GLU A 438 22.35 -9.94 -8.57
N VAL A 439 23.31 -10.12 -7.67
CA VAL A 439 23.32 -9.50 -6.34
C VAL A 439 24.45 -8.47 -6.27
N PHE A 440 24.19 -7.36 -5.60
CA PHE A 440 25.19 -6.34 -5.27
C PHE A 440 25.19 -5.99 -3.78
N ALA A 441 26.29 -5.49 -3.24
CA ALA A 441 26.37 -5.01 -1.87
C ALA A 441 25.49 -3.77 -1.66
N ALA A 442 24.62 -3.78 -0.64
CA ALA A 442 23.72 -2.66 -0.38
C ALA A 442 24.50 -1.34 -0.24
N GLU A 443 23.97 -0.27 -0.86
CA GLU A 443 24.56 1.07 -0.87
C GLU A 443 25.88 1.20 -1.68
N ASP A 444 26.40 0.12 -2.27
CA ASP A 444 27.58 0.14 -3.16
C ASP A 444 27.18 0.44 -4.62
N THR A 445 27.62 1.60 -5.10
CA THR A 445 27.31 2.10 -6.45
C THR A 445 28.09 1.38 -7.54
N GLU A 446 29.36 1.03 -7.29
CA GLU A 446 30.20 0.37 -8.29
C GLU A 446 29.78 -1.09 -8.46
N ASP A 447 29.49 -1.76 -7.35
CA ASP A 447 29.04 -3.15 -7.35
C ASP A 447 27.63 -3.29 -7.96
N PHE A 448 26.74 -2.32 -7.71
CA PHE A 448 25.47 -2.23 -8.43
C PHE A 448 25.69 -2.09 -9.95
N ALA A 449 26.57 -1.18 -10.38
CA ALA A 449 26.85 -0.99 -11.81
C ALA A 449 27.47 -2.24 -12.45
N ARG A 450 28.32 -2.99 -11.72
CA ARG A 450 28.82 -4.31 -12.15
C ARG A 450 27.66 -5.27 -12.37
N ALA A 451 26.78 -5.45 -11.39
CA ALA A 451 25.64 -6.36 -11.48
C ALA A 451 24.73 -6.03 -12.67
N VAL A 452 24.44 -4.74 -12.91
CA VAL A 452 23.67 -4.29 -14.07
C VAL A 452 24.37 -4.65 -15.38
N ARG A 453 25.67 -4.39 -15.52
CA ARG A 453 26.43 -4.76 -16.73
C ARG A 453 26.41 -6.28 -16.97
N THR A 454 26.57 -7.08 -15.92
CA THR A 454 26.50 -8.54 -16.02
C THR A 454 25.13 -9.02 -16.50
N VAL A 455 24.05 -8.43 -16.00
CA VAL A 455 22.70 -8.78 -16.43
C VAL A 455 22.44 -8.36 -17.88
N LEU A 456 22.84 -7.15 -18.26
CA LEU A 456 22.64 -6.63 -19.62
C LEU A 456 23.50 -7.35 -20.68
N ALA A 457 24.62 -7.95 -20.29
CA ALA A 457 25.48 -8.71 -21.20
C ALA A 457 24.86 -10.05 -21.65
N ASP A 458 24.06 -10.70 -20.79
CA ASP A 458 23.35 -11.95 -21.12
C ASP A 458 22.00 -12.01 -20.37
N PRO A 459 21.01 -11.20 -20.77
CA PRO A 459 19.69 -11.18 -20.10
C PRO A 459 18.96 -12.51 -20.27
N ASP A 460 19.19 -13.23 -21.37
CA ASP A 460 18.49 -14.46 -21.71
C ASP A 460 18.86 -15.62 -20.77
N ARG A 461 20.08 -15.63 -20.21
CA ARG A 461 20.44 -16.56 -19.12
C ARG A 461 19.45 -16.49 -17.96
N TYR A 462 19.13 -15.29 -17.49
CA TYR A 462 18.22 -15.11 -16.35
C TYR A 462 16.76 -15.34 -16.75
N ARG A 463 16.36 -14.96 -17.98
CA ARG A 463 15.01 -15.24 -18.49
C ARG A 463 14.74 -16.73 -18.62
N ARG A 464 15.74 -17.52 -19.05
CA ARG A 464 15.64 -19.00 -19.08
C ARG A 464 15.40 -19.57 -17.69
N ALA A 465 16.03 -19.03 -16.65
CA ALA A 465 15.80 -19.45 -15.27
C ALA A 465 14.36 -19.15 -14.82
N LEU A 466 13.80 -18.00 -15.20
CA LEU A 466 12.39 -17.64 -14.94
C LEU A 466 11.39 -18.52 -15.70
N ALA A 467 11.78 -19.04 -16.86
CA ALA A 467 10.96 -19.94 -17.68
C ALA A 467 10.95 -21.39 -17.17
N ALA A 468 11.64 -21.70 -16.06
CA ALA A 468 11.63 -23.03 -15.47
C ALA A 468 10.19 -23.46 -15.10
N PRO A 469 9.73 -24.66 -15.55
CA PRO A 469 8.38 -25.12 -15.29
C PRO A 469 8.03 -25.14 -13.80
N GLY A 470 6.84 -24.67 -13.42
CA GLY A 470 6.35 -24.70 -12.05
C GLY A 470 6.95 -23.64 -11.10
N LEU A 471 7.92 -22.84 -11.53
CA LEU A 471 8.46 -21.77 -10.68
C LEU A 471 7.42 -20.68 -10.43
N LEU A 472 6.93 -20.05 -11.50
CA LEU A 472 6.01 -18.93 -11.45
C LEU A 472 4.59 -19.33 -11.02
N ASP A 473 4.18 -20.57 -11.30
CA ASP A 473 2.85 -21.10 -10.95
C ASP A 473 2.61 -21.08 -9.42
N ARG A 474 3.67 -21.30 -8.64
CA ARG A 474 3.65 -21.22 -7.17
C ARG A 474 3.59 -19.79 -6.64
N TRP A 475 3.85 -18.79 -7.47
CA TRP A 475 3.89 -17.37 -7.09
C TRP A 475 2.69 -16.61 -7.62
N THR A 476 1.52 -17.23 -7.62
CA THR A 476 0.28 -16.62 -8.07
C THR A 476 -0.66 -16.38 -6.91
N TRP A 477 -1.48 -15.32 -7.00
CA TRP A 477 -2.44 -14.99 -5.94
C TRP A 477 -3.46 -16.11 -5.72
N ALA A 478 -3.82 -16.81 -6.80
CA ALA A 478 -4.75 -17.93 -6.78
C ALA A 478 -4.26 -19.09 -5.90
N GLU A 479 -2.96 -19.38 -5.87
CA GLU A 479 -2.38 -20.39 -4.98
C GLU A 479 -2.31 -19.88 -3.53
N GLU A 480 -1.78 -18.68 -3.32
CA GLU A 480 -1.57 -18.09 -1.99
C GLU A 480 -2.89 -17.95 -1.20
N VAL A 481 -3.97 -17.57 -1.86
CA VAL A 481 -5.25 -17.33 -1.17
C VAL A 481 -5.97 -18.60 -0.69
N ARG A 482 -5.62 -19.78 -1.22
CA ARG A 482 -6.28 -21.04 -0.85
C ARG A 482 -6.19 -21.30 0.65
N GLY A 483 -5.02 -21.07 1.24
CA GLY A 483 -4.81 -21.22 2.69
C GLY A 483 -5.71 -20.29 3.50
N LEU A 484 -5.91 -19.06 3.03
CA LEU A 484 -6.77 -18.08 3.71
C LEU A 484 -8.25 -18.48 3.64
N HIS A 485 -8.73 -18.97 2.49
CA HIS A 485 -10.11 -19.43 2.35
C HIS A 485 -10.38 -20.67 3.21
N ALA A 486 -9.43 -21.61 3.28
CA ALA A 486 -9.50 -22.75 4.19
C ALA A 486 -9.56 -22.31 5.66
N LEU A 487 -8.76 -21.29 6.03
CA LEU A 487 -8.79 -20.70 7.35
C LEU A 487 -10.16 -20.09 7.69
N TYR A 488 -10.76 -19.32 6.79
CA TYR A 488 -12.09 -18.74 7.03
C TYR A 488 -13.17 -19.82 7.16
N THR A 489 -13.12 -20.87 6.33
CA THR A 489 -14.04 -22.00 6.42
C THR A 489 -13.93 -22.67 7.79
N ARG A 490 -12.71 -22.97 8.25
CA ARG A 490 -12.42 -23.57 9.57
C ARG A 490 -12.96 -22.73 10.73
N LEU A 491 -12.94 -21.40 10.61
CA LEU A 491 -13.37 -20.48 11.67
C LEU A 491 -14.90 -20.32 11.77
N GLY A 492 -15.69 -20.94 10.87
CA GLY A 492 -17.15 -20.91 10.94
C GLY A 492 -17.81 -20.36 9.67
N GLY A 493 -17.16 -20.53 8.52
CA GLY A 493 -17.74 -20.19 7.21
C GLY A 493 -18.52 -21.32 6.57
N PRO A 494 -19.42 -21.02 5.61
CA PRO A 494 -19.89 -22.03 4.67
C PRO A 494 -18.68 -22.61 3.91
N ALA A 495 -18.66 -23.92 3.66
CA ALA A 495 -17.62 -24.55 2.87
C ALA A 495 -17.55 -23.89 1.48
N ALA A 496 -16.37 -23.38 1.10
CA ALA A 496 -16.17 -22.85 -0.23
C ALA A 496 -16.49 -23.95 -1.27
N PRO A 497 -17.25 -23.66 -2.35
CA PRO A 497 -17.38 -24.62 -3.44
C PRO A 497 -15.98 -24.91 -4.02
N ALA A 498 -15.68 -26.19 -4.22
CA ALA A 498 -14.39 -26.63 -4.74
C ALA A 498 -14.04 -25.86 -6.03
N ALA A 499 -12.83 -25.30 -6.08
CA ALA A 499 -12.29 -24.63 -7.26
C ALA A 499 -12.18 -25.66 -8.40
N GLY A 500 -13.23 -25.76 -9.21
CA GLY A 500 -13.39 -26.80 -10.22
C GLY A 500 -14.66 -26.62 -11.05
N SER A 501 -14.96 -25.39 -11.44
CA SER A 501 -15.94 -25.11 -12.48
C SER A 501 -15.47 -23.87 -13.21
N ALA A 502 -15.00 -24.05 -14.44
CA ALA A 502 -14.68 -22.98 -15.36
C ALA A 502 -15.77 -21.89 -15.30
N VAL A 503 -15.33 -20.64 -15.16
CA VAL A 503 -16.18 -19.46 -15.30
C VAL A 503 -16.89 -19.57 -16.64
N ARG A 504 -18.19 -19.88 -16.63
CA ARG A 504 -19.06 -19.63 -17.78
C ARG A 504 -19.02 -18.13 -18.05
N ALA A 505 -18.57 -17.76 -19.24
CA ALA A 505 -18.62 -16.39 -19.71
C ALA A 505 -20.04 -15.82 -19.51
N PRO A 506 -20.18 -14.53 -19.12
CA PRO A 506 -21.49 -13.91 -19.04
C PRO A 506 -22.15 -13.96 -20.41
N ALA A 507 -23.36 -14.50 -20.46
CA ALA A 507 -24.19 -14.50 -21.66
C ALA A 507 -24.32 -13.06 -22.16
N GLN A 508 -23.99 -12.84 -23.44
CA GLN A 508 -24.20 -11.56 -24.09
C GLN A 508 -25.69 -11.16 -23.99
N PRO A 509 -26.01 -9.90 -23.67
CA PRO A 509 -27.39 -9.44 -23.75
C PRO A 509 -27.87 -9.56 -25.20
N GLY A 510 -28.95 -10.33 -25.38
CA GLY A 510 -29.50 -10.69 -26.68
C GLY A 510 -29.79 -9.48 -27.56
N ALA A 511 -29.47 -9.63 -28.85
CA ALA A 511 -29.86 -8.70 -29.89
C ALA A 511 -31.40 -8.54 -29.92
N PRO A 512 -31.92 -7.32 -30.22
CA PRO A 512 -33.35 -7.10 -30.30
C PRO A 512 -33.96 -7.92 -31.43
N ALA A 513 -35.06 -8.60 -31.14
CA ALA A 513 -35.82 -9.41 -32.09
C ALA A 513 -36.28 -8.57 -33.29
N ALA A 514 -35.98 -9.06 -34.50
CA ALA A 514 -36.58 -8.56 -35.73
C ALA A 514 -38.09 -8.92 -35.77
N PRO A 515 -38.95 -8.05 -36.34
CA PRO A 515 -40.39 -8.25 -36.33
C PRO A 515 -40.80 -9.40 -37.27
N ALA A 516 -41.81 -10.15 -36.83
CA ALA A 516 -42.38 -11.29 -37.52
C ALA A 516 -42.90 -10.91 -38.92
N ALA A 517 -42.45 -11.67 -39.93
CA ALA A 517 -43.03 -11.67 -41.26
C ALA A 517 -44.39 -12.39 -41.23
N LEU A 518 -45.46 -11.67 -41.59
CA LEU A 518 -46.73 -12.25 -41.99
C LEU A 518 -46.65 -12.67 -43.46
N ALA A 519 -47.01 -13.91 -43.72
CA ALA A 519 -47.03 -14.53 -45.03
C ALA A 519 -48.18 -13.98 -45.90
N GLY A 520 -47.80 -13.56 -47.12
CA GLY A 520 -48.41 -13.91 -48.41
C GLY A 520 -49.89 -13.65 -48.66
N THR A 521 -50.16 -12.78 -49.64
CA THR A 521 -51.02 -13.07 -50.80
C THR A 521 -50.57 -12.24 -52.02
N ASP A 522 -50.32 -12.96 -53.11
CA ASP A 522 -50.07 -12.62 -54.53
C ASP A 522 -51.18 -11.71 -55.15
N PRO A 523 -51.18 -11.32 -56.46
CA PRO A 523 -50.13 -11.26 -57.48
C PRO A 523 -50.10 -9.96 -58.33
N SER A 524 -49.11 -9.91 -59.22
CA SER A 524 -49.18 -9.40 -60.61
C SER A 524 -48.64 -8.01 -60.97
N PRO A 525 -48.13 -7.88 -62.23
CA PRO A 525 -47.03 -7.00 -62.58
C PRO A 525 -47.49 -5.82 -63.45
N THR A 526 -46.74 -4.73 -63.50
CA THR A 526 -46.43 -3.99 -64.75
C THR A 526 -45.57 -2.75 -64.50
N ARG A 527 -44.49 -2.70 -65.31
CA ARG A 527 -43.70 -1.55 -65.78
C ARG A 527 -42.73 -0.88 -64.83
#